data_AF-A0A9P5RX88-F1
#
_entry.id   AF-A0A9P5RX88-F1
#
_cell.length_a   1.000
_cell.length_b   1.000
_cell.length_c   1.000
_cell.angle_alpha   90.00
_cell.angle_beta   90.00
_cell.angle_gamma   90.00
#
_symmetry.space_group_name_H-M   'P 1'
#
loop_
_entity.id
_entity.type
_entity.pdbx_description
1 polymer ?
#
loop_
_entity_poly.entity_id
_entity_poly.type
_entity_poly.pdbx_seq_one_letter_code
_entity_poly.pdbx_strand_id
1 'polypeptide(L)'
;MSTAMSINPVCRYLQWLGIEAKVFNVGNYRRKLFGTHQPHSFFDPTNPEGERSRNEATNAALKDMIHWFRKNEGTVALFDATNSIKAKRELLLQECERNDVQVMFIESVCEDEAILLANAIETQMHSPDYEQMEPELALQDFKARTRLFKEKYETITDRDQAYIKLIDAGSQVIVNRIKGYVQSRVVYYLMNLRIAPRNIYFSRHGESLFNVMGLLGGDSELSARGKQYARALPELLSTHIPNADQLT
;
A
#
# COMPACT_ATOMS: atom_id res chain seq x y z
N MET A 1 10.56 12.56 -0.09
CA MET A 1 9.31 12.80 0.67
C MET A 1 8.40 11.58 0.53
N SER A 2 7.88 10.98 1.60
CA SER A 2 7.11 9.72 1.45
C SER A 2 5.73 9.95 0.84
N THR A 3 5.52 9.52 -0.42
CA THR A 3 4.17 9.22 -0.90
C THR A 3 3.67 8.01 -0.12
N ALA A 4 2.45 8.10 0.41
CA ALA A 4 1.77 6.95 1.00
C ALA A 4 1.50 5.93 -0.11
N MET A 5 2.49 5.11 -0.44
CA MET A 5 2.24 3.85 -1.12
C MET A 5 1.28 3.08 -0.22
N SER A 6 0.06 2.84 -0.69
CA SER A 6 -0.85 1.96 0.03
C SER A 6 -0.15 0.63 0.23
N ILE A 7 -0.10 0.15 1.46
CA ILE A 7 0.54 -1.14 1.78
C ILE A 7 -0.41 -2.33 1.53
N ASN A 8 -1.70 -2.06 1.31
CA ASN A 8 -2.74 -3.07 1.08
C ASN A 8 -2.44 -4.01 -0.10
N PRO A 9 -1.89 -3.57 -1.26
CA PRO A 9 -1.49 -4.46 -2.33
C PRO A 9 -0.44 -5.49 -1.90
N VAL A 10 0.52 -5.11 -1.04
CA VAL A 10 1.53 -6.04 -0.50
C VAL A 10 0.86 -7.08 0.40
N CYS A 11 -0.04 -6.66 1.29
CA CYS A 11 -0.80 -7.58 2.14
C CYS A 11 -1.61 -8.59 1.30
N ARG A 12 -2.34 -8.11 0.29
CA ARG A 12 -3.13 -8.95 -0.62
C ARG A 12 -2.26 -9.92 -1.42
N TYR A 13 -1.09 -9.46 -1.88
CA TYR A 13 -0.13 -10.31 -2.58
C TYR A 13 0.38 -11.45 -1.69
N LEU A 14 0.75 -11.15 -0.45
CA LEU A 14 1.20 -12.17 0.51
C LEU A 14 0.10 -13.18 0.81
N GLN A 15 -1.13 -12.71 1.05
CA GLN A 15 -2.29 -13.59 1.25
C GLN A 15 -2.57 -14.47 0.03
N TRP A 16 -2.43 -13.94 -1.19
CA TRP A 16 -2.58 -14.71 -2.41
C TRP A 16 -1.51 -15.81 -2.55
N LEU A 17 -0.31 -15.60 -2.01
CA LEU A 17 0.73 -16.64 -1.90
C LEU A 17 0.46 -17.65 -0.77
N GLY A 18 -0.63 -17.52 -0.03
CA GLY A 18 -0.94 -18.37 1.12
C GLY A 18 -0.19 -17.98 2.41
N ILE A 19 0.39 -16.77 2.47
CA ILE A 19 1.07 -16.26 3.67
C ILE A 19 0.07 -15.44 4.48
N GLU A 20 -0.12 -15.79 5.76
CA GLU A 20 -1.02 -15.03 6.63
C GLU A 20 -0.43 -13.64 6.91
N ALA A 21 -1.10 -12.62 6.37
CA ALA A 21 -0.67 -11.23 6.48
C ALA A 21 -1.80 -10.31 6.93
N LYS A 22 -1.47 -9.27 7.71
CA LYS A 22 -2.44 -8.27 8.20
C LYS A 22 -1.85 -6.87 8.30
N VAL A 23 -2.64 -5.86 7.94
CA VAL A 23 -2.27 -4.45 8.05
C VAL A 23 -2.69 -3.87 9.40
N PHE A 24 -1.78 -3.17 10.06
CA PHE A 24 -2.00 -2.40 11.28
C PHE A 24 -1.77 -0.91 10.98
N ASN A 25 -2.82 -0.22 10.53
CA ASN A 25 -2.74 1.18 10.13
C ASN A 25 -2.92 2.12 11.34
N VAL A 26 -1.85 2.79 11.77
CA VAL A 26 -1.86 3.67 12.94
C VAL A 26 -2.82 4.86 12.76
N GLY A 27 -3.06 5.29 11.51
CA GLY A 27 -4.08 6.30 11.20
C GLY A 27 -5.49 5.89 11.62
N ASN A 28 -5.87 4.63 11.41
CA ASN A 28 -7.15 4.07 11.87
C ASN A 28 -7.25 4.04 13.40
N TYR A 29 -6.17 3.64 14.08
CA TYR A 29 -6.12 3.65 15.54
C TYR A 29 -6.26 5.08 16.09
N ARG A 30 -5.57 6.05 15.49
CA ARG A 30 -5.68 7.47 15.87
C ARG A 30 -7.10 7.98 15.67
N ARG A 31 -7.74 7.68 14.53
CA ARG A 31 -9.13 8.08 14.27
C ARG A 31 -10.11 7.46 15.27
N LYS A 32 -9.90 6.21 15.66
CA LYS A 32 -10.74 5.53 16.65
C LYS A 32 -10.62 6.14 18.06
N LEU A 33 -9.41 6.54 18.45
CA LEU A 33 -9.14 7.06 19.79
C LEU A 33 -9.43 8.56 19.93
N PHE A 34 -9.12 9.35 18.89
CA PHE A 34 -9.13 10.81 18.94
C PHE A 34 -10.02 11.46 17.87
N GLY A 35 -10.79 10.67 17.14
CA GLY A 35 -11.67 11.15 16.09
C GLY A 35 -10.98 11.47 14.75
N THR A 36 -11.83 11.68 13.76
CA THR A 36 -11.51 12.22 12.43
C THR A 36 -11.31 13.73 12.47
N HIS A 37 -10.82 14.34 11.37
CA HIS A 37 -10.73 15.80 11.19
C HIS A 37 -9.79 16.52 12.17
N GLN A 38 -8.70 15.87 12.59
CA GLN A 38 -7.64 16.53 13.37
C GLN A 38 -6.88 17.52 12.47
N PRO A 39 -6.69 18.79 12.87
CA PRO A 39 -6.02 19.81 12.06
C PRO A 39 -4.53 19.50 11.88
N HIS A 40 -3.85 20.09 10.89
CA HIS A 40 -2.39 19.94 10.73
C HIS A 40 -1.60 20.28 12.00
N SER A 41 -2.06 21.23 12.83
CA SER A 41 -1.44 21.59 14.12
C SER A 41 -1.45 20.44 15.13
N PHE A 42 -2.37 19.49 15.00
CA PHE A 42 -2.30 18.23 15.76
C PHE A 42 -0.98 17.53 15.47
N PHE A 43 -0.51 17.53 14.22
CA PHE A 43 0.70 16.83 13.75
C PHE A 43 2.01 17.61 13.94
N ASP A 44 1.94 18.82 14.49
CA ASP A 44 3.10 19.66 14.77
C ASP A 44 4.06 18.95 15.75
N PRO A 45 5.37 18.87 15.47
CA PRO A 45 6.36 18.32 16.40
C PRO A 45 6.48 19.11 17.71
N THR A 46 6.09 20.38 17.72
CA THR A 46 6.08 21.25 18.91
C THR A 46 4.80 21.12 19.74
N ASN A 47 3.82 20.34 19.27
CA ASN A 47 2.58 20.06 19.99
C ASN A 47 2.71 18.78 20.86
N PRO A 48 2.95 18.91 22.19
CA PRO A 48 3.17 17.76 23.06
C PRO A 48 1.91 16.91 23.26
N GLU A 49 0.72 17.51 23.20
CA GLU A 49 -0.55 16.78 23.33
C GLU A 49 -0.81 15.95 22.08
N GLY A 50 -0.66 16.56 20.90
CA GLY A 50 -0.77 15.85 19.63
C GLY A 50 0.25 14.71 19.52
N GLU A 51 1.49 14.93 19.95
CA GLU A 51 2.51 13.88 19.99
C GLU A 51 2.12 12.73 20.93
N ARG A 52 1.64 13.04 22.15
CA ARG A 52 1.16 12.03 23.10
C ARG A 52 0.05 11.18 22.49
N SER A 53 -0.95 11.80 21.87
CA SER A 53 -2.07 11.11 21.22
C SER A 53 -1.61 10.22 20.04
N ARG A 54 -0.66 10.70 19.22
CA ARG A 54 -0.06 9.87 18.15
C ARG A 54 0.71 8.67 18.69
N ASN A 55 1.44 8.85 19.79
CA ASN A 55 2.19 7.77 20.42
C ASN A 55 1.25 6.75 21.06
N GLU A 56 0.13 7.18 21.66
CA GLU A 56 -0.89 6.27 22.18
C GLU A 56 -1.52 5.41 21.07
N ALA A 57 -1.87 6.01 19.92
CA ALA A 57 -2.36 5.26 18.76
C ALA A 57 -1.33 4.27 18.20
N THR A 58 -0.05 4.67 18.17
CA THR A 58 1.06 3.80 17.74
C THR A 58 1.20 2.60 18.68
N ASN A 59 1.17 2.85 19.99
CA ASN A 59 1.27 1.80 21.01
C ASN A 59 0.08 0.85 20.99
N ALA A 60 -1.14 1.36 20.76
CA ALA A 60 -2.33 0.53 20.60
C ALA A 60 -2.21 -0.41 19.38
N ALA A 61 -1.78 0.13 18.23
CA ALA A 61 -1.57 -0.67 17.03
C ALA A 61 -0.47 -1.72 17.22
N LEU A 62 0.64 -1.35 17.88
CA LEU A 62 1.76 -2.25 18.14
C LEU A 62 1.35 -3.39 19.08
N LYS A 63 0.61 -3.07 20.15
CA LYS A 63 0.09 -4.06 21.09
C LYS A 63 -0.83 -5.07 20.40
N ASP A 64 -1.74 -4.59 19.56
CA ASP A 64 -2.64 -5.47 18.79
C ASP A 64 -1.86 -6.33 17.78
N MET A 65 -0.82 -5.78 17.16
CA MET A 65 0.07 -6.51 16.25
C MET A 65 0.79 -7.66 16.95
N ILE A 66 1.42 -7.39 18.10
CA ILE A 66 2.10 -8.41 18.89
C ILE A 66 1.10 -9.45 19.43
N HIS A 67 -0.09 -9.02 19.84
CA HIS A 67 -1.14 -9.94 20.26
C HIS A 67 -1.57 -10.87 19.12
N TRP A 68 -1.70 -10.34 17.90
CA TRP A 68 -2.05 -11.12 16.71
C TRP A 68 -0.98 -12.16 16.36
N PHE A 69 0.32 -11.80 16.40
CA PHE A 69 1.41 -12.77 16.23
C PHE A 69 1.31 -13.93 17.23
N ARG A 70 1.03 -13.64 18.51
CA ARG A 70 1.01 -14.65 19.57
C ARG A 70 -0.24 -15.54 19.56
N LYS A 71 -1.41 -14.98 19.21
CA LYS A 71 -2.69 -15.68 19.36
C LYS A 71 -3.19 -16.34 18.07
N ASN A 72 -2.88 -15.74 16.92
CA ASN A 72 -3.42 -16.16 15.63
C ASN A 72 -2.38 -16.85 14.75
N GLU A 73 -1.15 -17.06 15.25
CA GLU A 73 -0.04 -17.60 14.47
C GLU A 73 0.25 -16.79 13.19
N GLY A 74 -0.07 -15.48 13.25
CA GLY A 74 0.11 -14.56 12.14
C GLY A 74 1.56 -14.57 11.64
N THR A 75 1.75 -14.56 10.31
CA THR A 75 3.11 -14.68 9.73
C THR A 75 3.73 -13.31 9.42
N VAL A 76 2.96 -12.37 8.88
CA VAL A 76 3.45 -11.05 8.45
C VAL A 76 2.52 -9.93 8.89
N ALA A 77 3.03 -9.01 9.71
CA ALA A 77 2.33 -7.76 10.01
C ALA A 77 2.89 -6.61 9.18
N LEU A 78 2.00 -5.84 8.56
CA LEU A 78 2.33 -4.60 7.86
C LEU A 78 1.95 -3.42 8.76
N PHE A 79 2.94 -2.89 9.47
CA PHE A 79 2.75 -1.78 10.41
C PHE A 79 2.80 -0.44 9.66
N ASP A 80 1.62 0.09 9.32
CA ASP A 80 1.45 1.24 8.44
C ASP A 80 1.37 2.54 9.25
N ALA A 81 2.51 3.24 9.30
CA ALA A 81 2.70 4.52 9.94
C ALA A 81 3.86 5.27 9.27
N THR A 82 3.97 6.59 9.52
CA THR A 82 5.02 7.40 8.90
C THR A 82 6.43 7.00 9.32
N ASN A 83 6.63 6.60 10.59
CA ASN A 83 7.89 6.11 11.15
C ASN A 83 9.12 6.93 10.68
N SER A 84 8.93 8.24 10.58
CA SER A 84 9.78 9.15 9.80
C SER A 84 11.05 9.58 10.53
N ILE A 85 11.17 9.27 11.82
CA ILE A 85 12.33 9.63 12.65
C ILE A 85 13.03 8.36 13.14
N LYS A 86 14.36 8.42 13.26
CA LYS A 86 15.19 7.26 13.60
C LYS A 86 14.82 6.69 14.97
N ALA A 87 14.63 7.55 15.98
CA ALA A 87 14.23 7.14 17.32
C ALA A 87 12.93 6.31 17.34
N LYS A 88 11.94 6.61 16.49
CA LYS A 88 10.70 5.82 16.39
C LYS A 88 10.94 4.44 15.78
N ARG A 89 11.81 4.37 14.77
CA ARG A 89 12.19 3.08 14.17
C ARG A 89 12.96 2.21 15.16
N GLU A 90 13.85 2.79 15.96
CA GLU A 90 14.59 2.08 17.01
C GLU A 90 13.66 1.52 18.09
N LEU A 91 12.65 2.28 18.54
CA LEU A 91 11.65 1.80 19.48
C LEU A 91 10.85 0.61 18.91
N LEU A 92 10.44 0.68 17.63
CA LEU A 92 9.77 -0.43 16.97
C LEU A 92 10.65 -1.67 16.85
N LEU A 93 11.93 -1.49 16.51
CA LEU A 93 12.90 -2.59 16.45
C LEU A 93 13.04 -3.29 17.80
N GLN A 94 13.24 -2.51 18.87
CA GLN A 94 13.39 -3.05 20.23
C GLN A 94 12.15 -3.81 20.68
N GLU A 95 10.95 -3.27 20.42
CA GLU A 95 9.70 -3.95 20.76
C GLU A 95 9.50 -5.23 19.94
N CYS A 96 9.78 -5.22 18.64
CA CYS A 96 9.70 -6.43 17.82
C CYS A 96 10.73 -7.48 18.24
N GLU A 97 11.97 -7.08 18.54
CA GLU A 97 13.04 -7.98 19.00
C GLU A 97 12.68 -8.67 20.32
N ARG A 98 12.12 -7.92 21.29
CA ARG A 98 11.59 -8.48 22.56
C ARG A 98 10.49 -9.53 22.35
N ASN A 99 9.86 -9.54 21.19
CA ASN A 99 8.77 -10.44 20.83
C ASN A 99 9.16 -11.48 19.77
N ASP A 100 10.46 -11.62 19.47
CA ASP A 100 10.98 -12.53 18.43
C ASP A 100 10.37 -12.28 17.04
N VAL A 101 10.10 -11.01 16.72
CA VAL A 101 9.55 -10.59 15.43
C VAL A 101 10.65 -9.97 14.58
N GLN A 102 10.88 -10.55 13.39
CA GLN A 102 11.80 -9.97 12.40
C GLN A 102 11.20 -8.72 11.76
N VAL A 103 12.02 -7.68 11.61
CA VAL A 103 11.60 -6.40 11.01
C VAL A 103 12.30 -6.19 9.66
N MET A 104 11.53 -5.74 8.68
CA MET A 104 12.01 -5.18 7.42
C MET A 104 11.28 -3.86 7.17
N PHE A 105 12.01 -2.79 6.90
CA PHE A 105 11.41 -1.50 6.56
C PHE A 105 11.12 -1.37 5.07
N ILE A 106 10.00 -0.72 4.75
CA ILE A 106 9.64 -0.30 3.40
C ILE A 106 9.56 1.23 3.43
N GLU A 107 10.55 1.89 2.83
CA GLU A 107 10.62 3.34 2.75
C GLU A 107 10.23 3.78 1.34
N SER A 108 9.14 4.54 1.21
CA SER A 108 8.79 5.24 -0.02
C SER A 108 9.36 6.65 0.05
N VAL A 109 10.11 7.06 -0.96
CA VAL A 109 10.64 8.42 -1.12
C VAL A 109 10.24 8.89 -2.51
N CYS A 110 9.58 10.02 -2.58
CA CYS A 110 9.17 10.72 -3.78
C CYS A 110 9.63 12.16 -3.59
N GLU A 111 10.49 12.67 -4.46
CA GLU A 111 10.92 14.08 -4.40
C GLU A 111 10.16 14.94 -5.41
N ASP A 112 9.51 14.29 -6.38
CA ASP A 112 8.64 14.93 -7.36
C ASP A 112 7.34 15.44 -6.71
N GLU A 113 7.20 16.77 -6.66
CA GLU A 113 6.02 17.46 -6.13
C GLU A 113 4.75 17.19 -6.95
N ALA A 114 4.85 17.00 -8.26
CA ALA A 114 3.68 16.73 -9.10
C ALA A 114 3.12 15.33 -8.80
N ILE A 115 3.99 14.33 -8.64
CA ILE A 115 3.59 12.97 -8.24
C ILE A 115 3.00 12.98 -6.81
N LEU A 116 3.60 13.75 -5.89
CA LEU A 116 3.07 13.90 -4.53
C LEU A 116 1.65 14.49 -4.53
N LEU A 117 1.44 15.56 -5.30
CA LEU A 117 0.14 16.23 -5.38
C LEU A 117 -0.93 15.36 -6.04
N ALA A 118 -0.60 14.69 -7.14
CA ALA A 118 -1.53 13.79 -7.81
C ALA A 118 -1.98 12.65 -6.88
N ASN A 119 -1.03 11.99 -6.21
CA ASN A 119 -1.34 10.92 -5.25
C ASN A 119 -2.09 11.44 -4.02
N ALA A 120 -1.76 12.63 -3.53
CA ALA A 120 -2.44 13.24 -2.39
C ALA A 120 -3.90 13.54 -2.71
N ILE A 121 -4.19 14.09 -3.89
CA ILE A 121 -5.56 14.35 -4.32
C ILE A 121 -6.33 13.04 -4.42
N GLU A 122 -5.77 12.02 -5.05
CA GLU A 122 -6.47 10.75 -5.25
C GLU A 122 -6.69 9.96 -3.96
N THR A 123 -5.75 9.99 -3.01
CA THR A 123 -5.83 9.14 -1.80
C THR A 123 -6.33 9.87 -0.56
N GLN A 124 -5.95 11.13 -0.37
CA GLN A 124 -6.23 11.86 0.88
C GLN A 124 -7.56 12.61 0.79
N MET A 125 -8.00 13.02 -0.38
CA MET A 125 -9.32 13.67 -0.52
C MET A 125 -10.48 12.69 -0.25
N HIS A 126 -10.22 11.39 -0.36
CA HIS A 126 -11.15 10.33 0.04
C HIS A 126 -10.86 9.79 1.46
N SER A 127 -9.92 10.40 2.19
CA SER A 127 -9.66 10.05 3.59
C SER A 127 -10.80 10.56 4.48
N PRO A 128 -11.22 9.79 5.51
CA PRO A 128 -12.14 10.26 6.54
C PRO A 128 -11.66 11.50 7.30
N ASP A 129 -10.39 11.89 7.16
CA ASP A 129 -9.87 13.11 7.76
C ASP A 129 -10.31 14.40 7.04
N TYR A 130 -10.80 14.29 5.80
CA TYR A 130 -11.14 15.44 4.94
C TYR A 130 -12.56 15.36 4.37
N GLU A 131 -13.39 14.39 4.77
CA GLU A 131 -14.72 14.10 4.20
C GLU A 131 -15.69 15.30 4.24
N GLN A 132 -15.51 16.22 5.19
CA GLN A 132 -16.34 17.42 5.37
C GLN A 132 -15.64 18.73 5.04
N MET A 133 -14.44 18.67 4.43
CA MET A 133 -13.64 19.86 4.15
C MET A 133 -13.71 20.21 2.66
N GLU A 134 -13.78 21.51 2.36
CA GLU A 134 -13.71 21.98 0.97
C GLU A 134 -12.38 21.54 0.32
N PRO A 135 -12.39 21.14 -0.97
CA PRO A 135 -11.22 20.57 -1.62
C PRO A 135 -9.93 21.40 -1.52
N GLU A 136 -10.05 22.72 -1.71
CA GLU A 136 -8.90 23.63 -1.63
C GLU A 136 -8.34 23.72 -0.21
N LEU A 137 -9.20 23.71 0.81
CA LEU A 137 -8.79 23.75 2.22
C LEU A 137 -8.13 22.42 2.63
N ALA A 138 -8.68 21.29 2.19
CA ALA A 138 -8.11 19.96 2.42
C ALA A 138 -6.70 19.86 1.84
N LEU A 139 -6.50 20.35 0.61
CA LEU A 139 -5.19 20.38 -0.03
C LEU A 139 -4.20 21.29 0.72
N GLN A 140 -4.65 22.45 1.22
CA GLN A 140 -3.81 23.37 1.99
C GLN A 140 -3.38 22.75 3.34
N ASP A 141 -4.32 22.16 4.08
CA ASP A 141 -4.04 21.47 5.34
C ASP A 141 -3.09 20.29 5.12
N PHE A 142 -3.33 19.48 4.08
CA PHE A 142 -2.45 18.36 3.73
C PHE A 142 -1.02 18.83 3.39
N LYS A 143 -0.87 19.91 2.63
CA LYS A 143 0.43 20.53 2.34
C LYS A 143 1.13 21.04 3.61
N ALA A 144 0.38 21.66 4.53
CA ALA A 144 0.92 22.09 5.83
C ALA A 144 1.41 20.89 6.65
N ARG A 145 0.58 19.85 6.78
CA ARG A 145 0.92 18.59 7.46
C ARG A 145 2.15 17.91 6.86
N THR A 146 2.26 17.88 5.53
CA THR A 146 3.42 17.29 4.83
C THR A 146 4.71 18.06 5.14
N ARG A 147 4.66 19.39 5.21
CA ARG A 147 5.82 20.22 5.59
C ARG A 147 6.31 19.89 7.01
N LEU A 148 5.40 19.77 7.98
CA LEU A 148 5.73 19.40 9.36
C LEU A 148 6.46 18.05 9.45
N PHE A 149 6.03 17.05 8.68
CA PHE A 149 6.73 15.76 8.63
C PHE A 149 8.10 15.85 7.94
N LYS A 150 8.25 16.71 6.92
CA LYS A 150 9.52 16.89 6.20
C LYS A 150 10.62 17.44 7.12
N GLU A 151 10.29 18.39 7.99
CA GLU A 151 11.27 19.06 8.87
C GLU A 151 12.00 18.10 9.82
N LYS A 152 11.33 17.01 10.22
CA LYS A 152 11.90 16.00 11.14
C LYS A 152 12.29 14.70 10.44
N TYR A 153 12.07 14.57 9.14
CA TYR A 153 12.28 13.31 8.43
C TYR A 153 13.75 12.90 8.40
N GLU A 154 14.03 11.68 8.85
CA GLU A 154 15.34 11.05 8.85
C GLU A 154 15.27 9.77 8.03
N THR A 155 15.85 9.79 6.83
CA THR A 155 15.81 8.63 5.93
C THR A 155 16.61 7.44 6.48
N ILE A 156 16.25 6.22 6.08
CA ILE A 156 16.95 5.00 6.51
C ILE A 156 18.33 4.95 5.85
N THR A 157 19.38 4.85 6.69
CA THR A 157 20.78 4.70 6.26
C THR A 157 21.51 3.57 7.00
N ASP A 158 20.85 2.97 7.99
CA ASP A 158 21.40 1.98 8.90
C ASP A 158 21.73 0.68 8.16
N ARG A 159 23.03 0.42 7.98
CA ARG A 159 23.52 -0.69 7.16
C ARG A 159 23.19 -2.06 7.72
N ASP A 160 22.90 -2.18 9.01
CA ASP A 160 22.58 -3.40 9.73
C ASP A 160 21.11 -3.82 9.65
N GLN A 161 20.22 -2.92 9.21
CA GLN A 161 18.78 -3.14 9.12
C GLN A 161 18.34 -3.70 7.76
N ALA A 162 17.32 -4.56 7.76
CA ALA A 162 16.70 -5.01 6.52
C ALA A 162 15.74 -3.94 6.01
N TYR A 163 15.93 -3.45 4.78
CA TYR A 163 15.01 -2.49 4.19
C TYR A 163 14.99 -2.52 2.66
N ILE A 164 13.88 -2.04 2.11
CA ILE A 164 13.76 -1.57 0.73
C ILE A 164 13.41 -0.09 0.74
N LYS A 165 14.07 0.67 -0.12
CA LYS A 165 13.78 2.07 -0.39
C LYS A 165 13.37 2.23 -1.84
N LEU A 166 12.15 2.71 -2.07
CA LEU A 166 11.59 3.01 -3.38
C LEU A 166 11.69 4.52 -3.57
N ILE A 167 12.49 4.96 -4.53
CA ILE A 167 12.70 6.37 -4.85
C ILE A 167 11.95 6.71 -6.14
N ASP A 168 11.19 7.80 -6.11
CA ASP A 168 10.37 8.36 -7.21
C ASP A 168 9.53 7.31 -7.91
N ALA A 169 8.56 6.76 -7.17
CA ALA A 169 7.64 5.73 -7.65
C ALA A 169 8.34 4.46 -8.20
N GLY A 170 9.54 4.15 -7.69
CA GLY A 170 10.32 2.96 -8.08
C GLY A 170 11.29 3.20 -9.22
N SER A 171 11.52 4.46 -9.64
CA SER A 171 12.56 4.83 -10.61
C SER A 171 13.95 4.39 -10.15
N GLN A 172 14.19 4.43 -8.84
CA GLN A 172 15.35 3.82 -8.21
C GLN A 172 14.92 2.98 -7.01
N VAL A 173 15.58 1.83 -6.82
CA VAL A 173 15.33 0.93 -5.70
C VAL A 173 16.64 0.63 -4.99
N ILE A 174 16.68 0.85 -3.67
CA ILE A 174 17.80 0.47 -2.81
C ILE A 174 17.35 -0.65 -1.89
N VAL A 175 18.08 -1.75 -1.88
CA VAL A 175 17.77 -2.94 -1.09
C VAL A 175 18.93 -3.24 -0.15
N ASN A 176 18.66 -3.47 1.13
CA ASN A 176 19.69 -3.78 2.12
C ASN A 176 19.29 -4.96 3.00
N ARG A 177 20.23 -5.88 3.20
CA ARG A 177 20.17 -7.00 4.16
C ARG A 177 18.86 -7.76 4.23
N ILE A 178 18.30 -8.08 3.05
CA ILE A 178 17.11 -8.93 2.92
C ILE A 178 17.43 -10.34 3.41
N LYS A 179 16.55 -10.87 4.27
CA LYS A 179 16.69 -12.18 4.90
C LYS A 179 15.51 -13.07 4.54
N GLY A 180 15.82 -14.26 4.05
CA GLY A 180 14.84 -15.32 3.83
C GLY A 180 13.87 -15.06 2.67
N TYR A 181 12.90 -15.97 2.53
CA TYR A 181 11.99 -16.03 1.40
C TYR A 181 10.99 -14.87 1.39
N VAL A 182 10.31 -14.61 2.52
CA VAL A 182 9.21 -13.63 2.60
C VAL A 182 9.69 -12.23 2.22
N GLN A 183 10.80 -11.77 2.82
CA GLN A 183 11.35 -10.44 2.51
C GLN A 183 11.75 -10.33 1.03
N SER A 184 12.32 -11.38 0.45
CA SER A 184 12.68 -11.42 -0.98
C SER A 184 11.44 -11.31 -1.89
N ARG A 185 10.33 -11.96 -1.53
CA ARG A 185 9.05 -11.84 -2.26
C ARG A 185 8.46 -10.44 -2.15
N VAL A 186 8.55 -9.81 -0.98
CA VAL A 186 8.12 -8.41 -0.79
C VAL A 186 8.93 -7.47 -1.67
N VAL A 187 10.27 -7.60 -1.69
CA VAL A 187 11.14 -6.81 -2.59
C VAL A 187 10.76 -7.02 -4.06
N TYR A 188 10.67 -8.27 -4.50
CA TYR A 188 10.28 -8.61 -5.87
C TYR A 188 8.94 -7.97 -6.26
N TYR A 189 7.93 -8.08 -5.40
CA TYR A 189 6.61 -7.51 -5.67
C TYR A 189 6.66 -5.99 -5.78
N LEU A 190 7.33 -5.31 -4.83
CA LEU A 190 7.44 -3.86 -4.81
C LEU A 190 8.18 -3.29 -6.03
N MET A 191 9.23 -3.97 -6.49
CA MET A 191 9.96 -3.58 -7.71
C MET A 191 9.10 -3.65 -8.98
N ASN A 192 8.06 -4.49 -8.98
CA ASN A 192 7.15 -4.67 -10.11
C ASN A 192 5.81 -3.93 -9.93
N LEU A 193 5.63 -3.22 -8.80
CA LEU A 193 4.40 -2.52 -8.52
C LEU A 193 4.33 -1.24 -9.36
N ARG A 194 3.24 -1.09 -10.11
CA ARG A 194 2.94 0.07 -10.95
C ARG A 194 1.80 0.86 -10.30
N ILE A 195 2.08 2.10 -9.92
CA ILE A 195 1.15 2.98 -9.20
C ILE A 195 0.22 3.73 -10.17
N ALA A 196 0.66 3.97 -11.41
CA ALA A 196 -0.15 4.64 -12.41
C ALA A 196 -1.48 3.90 -12.66
N PRO A 197 -2.62 4.62 -12.70
CA PRO A 197 -3.92 4.06 -13.05
C PRO A 197 -3.86 3.34 -14.40
N ARG A 198 -4.42 2.14 -14.47
CA ARG A 198 -4.54 1.36 -15.70
C ARG A 198 -5.73 0.43 -15.65
N ASN A 199 -6.25 0.10 -16.82
CA ASN A 199 -7.32 -0.86 -16.97
C ASN A 199 -6.71 -2.24 -17.31
N ILE A 200 -7.14 -3.27 -16.61
CA ILE A 200 -6.77 -4.66 -16.91
C ILE A 200 -8.07 -5.39 -17.28
N TYR A 201 -8.15 -5.87 -18.52
CA TYR A 201 -9.32 -6.55 -19.05
C TYR A 201 -9.11 -8.06 -19.00
N PHE A 202 -10.08 -8.78 -18.45
CA PHE A 202 -10.08 -10.24 -18.43
C PHE A 202 -11.27 -10.75 -19.23
N SER A 203 -11.04 -11.76 -20.06
CA SER A 203 -12.12 -12.56 -20.62
C SER A 203 -11.72 -14.02 -20.68
N ARG A 204 -12.73 -14.90 -20.64
CA ARG A 204 -12.56 -16.30 -21.00
C ARG A 204 -12.48 -16.43 -22.51
N HIS A 205 -12.09 -17.62 -22.96
CA HIS A 205 -12.36 -18.05 -24.33
C HIS A 205 -13.87 -18.03 -24.63
N GLY A 206 -14.24 -17.94 -25.90
CA GLY A 206 -15.64 -18.12 -26.32
C GLY A 206 -16.17 -19.51 -25.94
N GLU A 207 -17.49 -19.66 -25.82
CA GLU A 207 -18.14 -20.94 -25.48
C GLU A 207 -17.57 -22.11 -26.33
N SER A 208 -17.06 -23.15 -25.68
CA SER A 208 -16.52 -24.35 -26.35
C SER A 208 -17.57 -25.46 -26.49
N LEU A 209 -17.32 -26.43 -27.36
CA LEU A 209 -18.17 -27.63 -27.46
C LEU A 209 -18.26 -28.38 -26.12
N PHE A 210 -17.16 -28.45 -25.36
CA PHE A 210 -17.17 -29.06 -24.03
C PHE A 210 -17.98 -28.25 -23.02
N ASN A 211 -18.02 -26.92 -23.13
CA ASN A 211 -18.94 -26.12 -22.30
C ASN A 211 -20.40 -26.49 -22.59
N VAL A 212 -20.78 -26.65 -23.86
CA VAL A 212 -22.14 -27.07 -24.26
C VAL A 212 -22.49 -28.45 -23.70
N MET A 213 -21.50 -29.35 -23.63
CA MET A 213 -21.68 -30.71 -23.11
C MET A 213 -21.52 -30.83 -21.58
N GLY A 214 -21.15 -29.74 -20.88
CA GLY A 214 -20.89 -29.76 -19.44
C GLY A 214 -19.60 -30.50 -19.03
N LEU A 215 -18.63 -30.63 -19.95
CA LEU A 215 -17.36 -31.29 -19.69
C LEU A 215 -16.29 -30.29 -19.19
N LEU A 216 -15.42 -30.76 -18.29
CA LEU A 216 -14.31 -29.98 -17.74
C LEU A 216 -12.98 -30.33 -18.44
N GLY A 217 -12.08 -29.36 -18.54
CA GLY A 217 -10.74 -29.54 -19.14
C GLY A 217 -10.78 -29.80 -20.65
N GLY A 218 -9.76 -30.47 -21.16
CA GLY A 218 -9.63 -30.82 -22.59
C GLY A 218 -9.26 -29.65 -23.50
N ASP A 219 -9.27 -29.92 -24.81
CA ASP A 219 -8.89 -28.97 -25.87
C ASP A 219 -9.91 -29.02 -27.03
N SER A 220 -11.18 -28.77 -26.70
CA SER A 220 -12.27 -28.80 -27.69
C SER A 220 -12.39 -27.49 -28.45
N GLU A 221 -12.81 -27.58 -29.70
CA GLU A 221 -13.14 -26.42 -30.55
C GLU A 221 -14.22 -25.49 -29.96
N LEU A 222 -14.25 -24.25 -30.47
CA LEU A 222 -15.30 -23.28 -30.17
C LEU A 222 -16.66 -23.75 -30.73
N SER A 223 -17.72 -23.54 -29.95
CA SER A 223 -19.10 -23.67 -30.42
C SER A 223 -19.42 -22.60 -31.48
N ALA A 224 -20.57 -22.72 -32.14
CA ALA A 224 -21.04 -21.68 -33.05
C ALA A 224 -21.17 -20.31 -32.36
N ARG A 225 -21.62 -20.28 -31.11
CA ARG A 225 -21.72 -19.05 -30.30
C ARG A 225 -20.35 -18.57 -29.84
N GLY A 226 -19.44 -19.47 -29.48
CA GLY A 226 -18.05 -19.13 -29.16
C GLY A 226 -17.34 -18.42 -30.32
N LYS A 227 -17.60 -18.87 -31.56
CA LYS A 227 -17.08 -18.22 -32.77
C LYS A 227 -17.69 -16.84 -33.01
N GLN A 228 -18.98 -16.64 -32.69
CA GLN A 228 -19.61 -15.32 -32.74
C GLN A 228 -18.98 -14.37 -31.71
N TYR A 229 -18.76 -14.84 -30.48
CA TYR A 229 -18.06 -14.07 -29.45
C TYR A 229 -16.65 -13.66 -29.90
N ALA A 230 -15.86 -14.59 -30.44
CA ALA A 230 -14.51 -14.30 -30.92
C ALA A 230 -14.49 -13.24 -32.04
N ARG A 231 -15.51 -13.22 -32.89
CA ARG A 231 -15.66 -12.20 -33.95
C ARG A 231 -16.09 -10.84 -33.41
N ALA A 232 -16.93 -10.81 -32.38
CA ALA A 232 -17.43 -9.58 -31.77
C ALA A 232 -16.42 -8.92 -30.83
N LEU A 233 -15.49 -9.69 -30.25
CA LEU A 233 -14.57 -9.19 -29.23
C LEU A 233 -13.71 -8.01 -29.70
N PRO A 234 -13.07 -8.02 -30.89
CA PRO A 234 -12.29 -6.87 -31.35
C PRO A 234 -13.11 -5.59 -31.47
N GLU A 235 -14.32 -5.69 -32.02
CA GLU A 235 -15.24 -4.55 -32.14
C GLU A 235 -15.63 -4.02 -30.75
N LEU A 236 -16.01 -4.92 -29.84
CA LEU A 236 -16.38 -4.57 -28.46
C LEU A 236 -15.25 -3.85 -27.71
N LEU A 237 -14.00 -4.32 -27.87
CA LEU A 237 -12.83 -3.66 -27.29
C LEU A 237 -12.66 -2.26 -27.90
N SER A 238 -12.75 -2.12 -29.23
CA SER A 238 -12.59 -0.83 -29.92
C SER A 238 -13.67 0.20 -29.56
N THR A 239 -14.91 -0.25 -29.35
CA THR A 239 -16.04 0.64 -29.04
C THR A 239 -16.01 1.12 -27.60
N HIS A 240 -15.63 0.24 -26.66
CA HIS A 240 -15.79 0.52 -25.22
C HIS A 240 -14.48 0.85 -24.50
N ILE A 241 -13.33 0.67 -25.14
CA ILE A 241 -12.04 1.00 -24.55
C ILE A 241 -11.48 2.25 -25.25
N PRO A 242 -11.36 3.39 -24.54
CA PRO A 242 -10.70 4.57 -25.09
C PRO A 242 -9.26 4.23 -25.46
N ASN A 243 -8.80 4.68 -26.64
CA ASN A 243 -7.47 4.40 -27.16
C ASN A 243 -7.15 2.89 -27.26
N ALA A 244 -8.10 2.07 -27.74
CA ALA A 244 -7.89 0.63 -27.95
C ALA A 244 -6.62 0.31 -28.77
N ASP A 245 -6.19 1.22 -29.65
CA ASP A 245 -4.96 1.12 -30.44
C ASP A 245 -3.67 1.17 -29.59
N GLN A 246 -3.75 1.54 -28.31
CA GLN A 246 -2.63 1.60 -27.36
C GLN A 246 -2.59 0.42 -26.40
N LEU A 247 -3.48 -0.58 -26.56
CA LEU A 247 -3.41 -1.84 -25.81
C LEU A 247 -2.18 -2.62 -26.27
N THR A 248 -1.10 -2.51 -25.49
CA THR A 248 0.15 -3.29 -25.65
C THR A 248 0.34 -4.20 -24.45
#